data_AF-A0A964QZ55-F1
#
_entry.id   AF-A0A964QZ55-F1
#
_cell.length_a   1.000
_cell.length_b   1.000
_cell.length_c   1.000
_cell.angle_alpha   90.00
_cell.angle_beta   90.00
_cell.angle_gamma   90.00
#
_symmetry.space_group_name_H-M   'P 1'
#
loop_
_entity.id
_entity.type
_entity.pdbx_description
1 polymer ?
#
loop_
_entity_poly.entity_id
_entity_poly.type
_entity_poly.pdbx_seq_one_letter_code
_entity_poly.pdbx_strand_id
1 'polypeptide(L)'
;MSELLQRYFRSGETHFQSGCKASFLQILYHMTRRFQASEVLRSEFVQRRQQADRLARLFEYVRINYAERITVDQAMKLVHMSQSQFMKVFKKVSGMTFVAHVTRVRVNHALRLLRETDLTIAEIAAKTGFPDQSYFDRRFKQAFGKSPRQYRSDLTKRTPAVEGTGGHRRQRAAAGKNYFGDDAAEPVPADRLAQRF
;
A
#
# COMPACT_ATOMS: atom_id res chain seq x y z
N MET A 1 12.77 -52.87 1.14
CA MET A 1 12.31 -52.46 -0.20
C MET A 1 12.90 -53.32 -1.33
N SER A 2 14.13 -53.84 -1.19
CA SER A 2 14.82 -54.67 -2.20
C SER A 2 14.20 -56.04 -2.44
N GLU A 3 13.70 -56.74 -1.41
CA GLU A 3 13.10 -58.08 -1.54
C GLU A 3 11.74 -58.11 -2.24
N LEU A 4 10.90 -57.09 -1.99
CA LEU A 4 9.58 -56.95 -2.65
C LEU A 4 9.74 -56.73 -4.16
N LEU A 5 10.77 -55.99 -4.57
CA LEU A 5 11.10 -55.81 -5.97
C LEU A 5 11.62 -57.13 -6.58
N GLN A 6 12.55 -57.83 -5.92
CA GLN A 6 13.08 -59.10 -6.43
C GLN A 6 12.03 -60.21 -6.60
N ARG A 7 10.99 -60.26 -5.75
CA ARG A 7 9.88 -61.22 -5.91
C ARG A 7 8.94 -60.88 -7.06
N TYR A 8 8.70 -59.59 -7.31
CA TYR A 8 7.83 -59.15 -8.41
C TYR A 8 8.50 -59.24 -9.78
N PHE A 9 9.83 -59.13 -9.86
CA PHE A 9 10.61 -59.16 -11.10
C PHE A 9 11.02 -60.56 -11.60
N ARG A 10 10.50 -61.65 -11.02
CA ARG A 10 10.86 -63.05 -11.40
C ARG A 10 10.00 -63.70 -12.49
N SER A 11 8.98 -63.04 -13.05
CA SER A 11 8.20 -63.59 -14.17
C SER A 11 8.83 -63.24 -15.53
N GLY A 12 9.17 -64.26 -16.31
CA GLY A 12 9.91 -64.22 -17.57
C GLY A 12 9.19 -63.65 -18.80
N GLU A 13 8.29 -62.70 -18.62
CA GLU A 13 7.72 -61.95 -19.74
C GLU A 13 8.34 -60.56 -19.78
N THR A 14 9.38 -60.43 -20.61
CA THR A 14 10.11 -59.18 -20.89
C THR A 14 9.16 -58.02 -21.24
N HIS A 15 7.98 -58.32 -21.78
CA HIS A 15 6.91 -57.37 -22.09
C HIS A 15 6.23 -56.79 -20.83
N PHE A 16 6.00 -57.58 -19.78
CA PHE A 16 5.36 -57.13 -18.54
C PHE A 16 6.27 -56.18 -17.75
N GLN A 17 7.56 -56.49 -17.66
CA GLN A 17 8.55 -55.63 -17.00
C GLN A 17 8.72 -54.28 -17.72
N SER A 18 8.68 -54.30 -19.06
CA SER A 18 8.75 -53.10 -19.89
C SER A 18 7.49 -52.24 -19.72
N GLY A 19 6.31 -52.86 -19.62
CA GLY A 19 5.04 -52.19 -19.33
C GLY A 19 5.04 -51.50 -17.95
N CYS A 20 5.48 -52.19 -16.90
CA CYS A 20 5.58 -51.59 -15.56
C CYS A 20 6.55 -50.40 -15.51
N LYS A 21 7.69 -50.49 -16.21
CA LYS A 21 8.64 -49.37 -16.32
C LYS A 21 8.00 -48.18 -17.06
N ALA A 22 7.26 -48.42 -18.13
CA ALA A 22 6.56 -47.37 -18.87
C ALA A 22 5.49 -46.69 -18.00
N SER A 23 4.67 -47.45 -17.27
CA SER A 23 3.66 -46.90 -16.35
C SER A 23 4.30 -46.11 -15.21
N PHE A 24 5.42 -46.58 -14.64
CA PHE A 24 6.15 -45.86 -13.60
C PHE A 24 6.72 -44.54 -14.13
N LEU A 25 7.34 -44.54 -15.31
CA LEU A 25 7.84 -43.33 -15.96
C LEU A 25 6.71 -42.34 -16.28
N GLN A 26 5.55 -42.82 -16.71
CA GLN A 26 4.36 -41.97 -16.90
C GLN A 26 3.89 -41.34 -15.59
N ILE A 27 3.81 -42.11 -14.50
CA ILE A 27 3.45 -41.57 -13.18
C ILE A 27 4.47 -40.53 -12.73
N LEU A 28 5.78 -40.81 -12.85
CA LEU A 28 6.83 -39.85 -12.52
C LEU A 28 6.77 -38.58 -13.38
N TYR A 29 6.48 -38.70 -14.67
CA TYR A 29 6.27 -37.56 -15.56
C TYR A 29 5.06 -36.71 -15.13
N HIS A 30 3.94 -37.35 -14.79
CA HIS A 30 2.77 -36.64 -14.30
C HIS A 30 3.01 -35.99 -12.92
N MET A 31 3.74 -36.66 -12.03
CA MET A 31 4.13 -36.11 -10.73
C MET A 31 5.07 -34.92 -10.88
N THR A 32 6.10 -35.01 -11.71
CA THR A 32 7.04 -33.90 -11.95
C THR A 32 6.33 -32.71 -12.59
N ARG A 33 5.45 -32.93 -13.59
CA ARG A 33 4.66 -31.84 -14.19
C ARG A 33 3.68 -31.18 -13.23
N ARG A 34 2.97 -31.96 -12.41
CA ARG A 34 2.04 -31.42 -11.41
C ARG A 34 2.77 -30.74 -10.25
N PHE A 35 3.88 -31.31 -9.80
CA PHE A 35 4.70 -30.74 -8.73
C PHE A 35 5.35 -29.42 -9.16
N GLN A 36 5.95 -29.36 -10.35
CA GLN A 36 6.52 -28.13 -10.90
C GLN A 36 5.46 -27.03 -11.05
N ALA A 37 4.28 -27.34 -11.60
CA ALA A 37 3.20 -26.37 -11.70
C ALA A 37 2.76 -25.85 -10.31
N SER A 38 2.68 -26.73 -9.31
CA SER A 38 2.33 -26.34 -7.94
C SER A 38 3.42 -25.52 -7.24
N GLU A 39 4.70 -25.82 -7.46
CA GLU A 39 5.82 -25.04 -6.93
C GLU A 39 5.92 -23.67 -7.58
N VAL A 40 5.73 -23.57 -8.91
CA VAL A 40 5.72 -22.28 -9.62
C VAL A 40 4.59 -21.41 -9.07
N LEU A 41 3.36 -21.93 -8.99
CA LEU A 41 2.24 -21.19 -8.40
C LEU A 41 2.54 -20.78 -6.95
N ARG A 42 3.05 -21.70 -6.11
CA ARG A 42 3.44 -21.40 -4.73
C ARG A 42 4.49 -20.29 -4.67
N SER A 43 5.50 -20.33 -5.55
CA SER A 43 6.54 -19.30 -5.61
C SER A 43 5.96 -17.94 -6.02
N GLU A 44 5.06 -17.91 -7.00
CA GLU A 44 4.38 -16.68 -7.43
C GLU A 44 3.52 -16.08 -6.32
N PHE A 45 2.75 -16.90 -5.61
CA PHE A 45 1.95 -16.46 -4.47
C PHE A 45 2.84 -15.89 -3.35
N VAL A 46 3.96 -16.54 -3.04
CA VAL A 46 4.93 -16.04 -2.04
C VAL A 46 5.52 -14.71 -2.49
N GLN A 47 5.91 -14.57 -3.75
CA GLN A 47 6.46 -13.32 -4.29
C GLN A 47 5.44 -12.18 -4.25
N ARG A 48 4.19 -12.41 -4.68
CA ARG A 48 3.12 -11.39 -4.62
C ARG A 48 2.85 -10.97 -3.18
N ARG A 49 2.79 -11.91 -2.24
CA ARG A 49 2.63 -11.60 -0.82
C ARG A 49 3.78 -10.74 -0.28
N GLN A 50 5.03 -11.11 -0.59
CA GLN A 50 6.19 -10.31 -0.19
C GLN A 50 6.16 -8.90 -0.80
N GLN A 51 5.73 -8.74 -2.05
CA GLN A 51 5.56 -7.43 -2.67
C GLN A 51 4.47 -6.60 -1.97
N ALA A 52 3.33 -7.22 -1.62
CA ALA A 52 2.26 -6.57 -0.87
C ALA A 52 2.73 -6.12 0.53
N ASP A 53 3.45 -6.98 1.26
CA ASP A 53 3.99 -6.67 2.59
C ASP A 53 4.98 -5.50 2.52
N ARG A 54 5.86 -5.48 1.50
CA ARG A 54 6.79 -4.37 1.27
C ARG A 54 6.06 -3.06 0.97
N LEU A 55 5.02 -3.08 0.15
CA LEU A 55 4.20 -1.89 -0.10
C LEU A 55 3.46 -1.42 1.15
N ALA A 56 2.90 -2.33 1.95
CA ALA A 56 2.25 -1.99 3.21
C ALA A 56 3.22 -1.23 4.13
N ARG A 57 4.46 -1.73 4.27
CA ARG A 57 5.52 -1.04 5.02
C ARG A 57 5.88 0.31 4.43
N LEU A 58 5.88 0.47 3.10
CA LEU A 58 6.11 1.76 2.45
C LEU A 58 4.99 2.77 2.77
N PHE A 59 3.72 2.35 2.72
CA PHE A 59 2.61 3.22 3.09
C PHE A 59 2.71 3.67 4.54
N GLU A 60 3.05 2.75 5.44
CA GLU A 60 3.26 3.05 6.85
C GLU A 60 4.45 4.00 7.06
N TYR A 61 5.56 3.76 6.35
CA TYR A 61 6.71 4.65 6.37
C TYR A 61 6.34 6.07 5.95
N VAL A 62 5.56 6.23 4.87
CA VAL A 62 5.07 7.56 4.45
C VAL A 62 4.15 8.16 5.50
N ARG A 63 3.25 7.37 6.09
CA ARG A 63 2.30 7.83 7.13
C ARG A 63 3.01 8.37 8.37
N ILE A 64 4.15 7.78 8.75
CA ILE A 64 4.92 8.22 9.92
C ILE A 64 5.86 9.38 9.56
N ASN A 65 6.53 9.31 8.40
CA ASN A 65 7.63 10.21 8.06
C ASN A 65 7.24 11.28 7.03
N TYR A 66 5.94 11.55 6.81
CA TYR A 66 5.46 12.44 5.75
C TYR A 66 6.08 13.85 5.82
N ALA A 67 6.40 14.34 7.02
CA ALA A 67 6.96 15.68 7.22
C ALA A 67 8.41 15.79 6.73
N GLU A 68 9.12 14.67 6.65
CA GLU A 68 10.49 14.63 6.19
C GLU A 68 10.59 14.55 4.66
N ARG A 69 11.78 14.79 4.11
CA ARG A 69 12.05 14.65 2.68
C ARG A 69 12.11 13.17 2.31
N ILE A 70 11.00 12.65 1.77
CA ILE A 70 10.93 11.29 1.23
C ILE A 70 11.23 11.31 -0.27
N THR A 71 12.29 10.62 -0.69
CA THR A 71 12.67 10.49 -2.11
C THR A 71 12.11 9.21 -2.73
N VAL A 72 11.99 9.22 -4.06
CA VAL A 72 11.62 8.02 -4.83
C VAL A 72 12.66 6.91 -4.65
N ASP A 73 13.95 7.26 -4.58
CA ASP A 73 15.03 6.30 -4.40
C ASP A 73 14.94 5.58 -3.04
N GLN A 74 14.64 6.31 -1.96
CA GLN A 74 14.37 5.71 -0.65
C GLN A 74 13.18 4.74 -0.70
N ALA A 75 12.10 5.13 -1.36
CA ALA A 75 10.91 4.28 -1.51
C ALA A 75 11.24 3.00 -2.29
N MET A 76 11.98 3.10 -3.40
CA MET A 76 12.43 1.96 -4.21
C MET A 76 13.29 0.98 -3.41
N LYS A 77 14.21 1.49 -2.59
CA LYS A 77 15.06 0.68 -1.72
C LYS A 77 14.24 -0.09 -0.68
N LEU A 78 13.22 0.52 -0.09
CA LEU A 78 12.32 -0.12 0.87
C LEU A 78 11.49 -1.26 0.27
N VAL A 79 11.12 -1.15 -1.01
CA VAL A 79 10.31 -2.17 -1.70
C VAL A 79 11.11 -3.17 -2.53
N HIS A 80 12.43 -2.95 -2.66
CA HIS A 80 13.34 -3.72 -3.50
C HIS A 80 12.84 -3.85 -4.95
N MET A 81 12.49 -2.73 -5.57
CA MET A 81 12.04 -2.67 -6.97
C MET A 81 12.86 -1.66 -7.76
N SER A 82 13.03 -1.91 -9.05
CA SER A 82 13.52 -0.88 -9.96
C SER A 82 12.52 0.27 -10.06
N GLN A 83 12.98 1.45 -10.48
CA GLN A 83 12.12 2.64 -10.58
C GLN A 83 10.90 2.42 -11.48
N SER A 84 11.08 1.79 -12.63
CA SER A 84 9.99 1.52 -13.58
C SER A 84 8.94 0.57 -12.98
N GLN A 85 9.39 -0.51 -12.35
CA GLN A 85 8.51 -1.46 -11.67
C GLN A 85 7.75 -0.78 -10.52
N PHE A 86 8.46 -0.03 -9.69
CA PHE A 86 7.87 0.70 -8.57
C PHE A 86 6.78 1.66 -9.03
N MET A 87 7.03 2.51 -10.02
CA MET A 87 6.04 3.48 -10.50
C MET A 87 4.77 2.81 -11.05
N LYS A 88 4.94 1.73 -11.84
CA LYS A 88 3.83 0.96 -12.40
C LYS A 88 3.00 0.29 -11.30
N VAL A 89 3.67 -0.41 -10.38
CA VAL A 89 3.04 -1.15 -9.29
C VAL A 89 2.37 -0.19 -8.31
N PHE A 90 3.07 0.86 -7.86
CA PHE A 90 2.54 1.82 -6.92
C PHE A 90 1.30 2.53 -7.48
N LYS A 91 1.31 2.94 -8.75
CA LYS A 91 0.14 3.56 -9.39
C LYS A 91 -1.02 2.57 -9.54
N LYS A 92 -0.75 1.32 -9.92
CA LYS A 92 -1.78 0.26 -10.00
C LYS A 92 -2.45 0.06 -8.65
N VAL A 93 -1.67 0.05 -7.57
CA VAL A 93 -2.14 -0.27 -6.22
C VAL A 93 -2.80 0.94 -5.54
N SER A 94 -2.20 2.13 -5.60
CA SER A 94 -2.68 3.34 -4.92
C SER A 94 -3.65 4.19 -5.75
N GLY A 95 -3.71 3.96 -7.07
CA GLY A 95 -4.45 4.79 -8.01
C GLY A 95 -3.76 6.14 -8.35
N MET A 96 -2.61 6.45 -7.77
CA MET A 96 -1.92 7.73 -7.96
C MET A 96 -0.40 7.57 -8.00
N THR A 97 0.32 8.63 -8.35
CA THR A 97 1.80 8.60 -8.30
C THR A 97 2.28 8.66 -6.85
N PHE A 98 3.48 8.16 -6.59
CA PHE A 98 4.09 8.21 -5.25
C PHE A 98 4.15 9.63 -4.68
N VAL A 99 4.60 10.60 -5.50
CA VAL A 99 4.68 12.02 -5.10
C VAL A 99 3.29 12.59 -4.77
N ALA A 100 2.26 12.23 -5.55
CA ALA A 100 0.90 12.63 -5.26
C ALA A 100 0.37 12.03 -3.96
N HIS A 101 0.71 10.77 -3.67
CA HIS A 101 0.36 10.12 -2.41
C HIS A 101 1.00 10.80 -1.20
N VAL A 102 2.31 11.05 -1.22
CA VAL A 102 2.99 11.80 -0.15
C VAL A 102 2.35 13.17 0.03
N THR A 103 2.09 13.89 -1.08
CA THR A 103 1.42 15.20 -1.03
C THR A 103 0.03 15.10 -0.39
N ARG A 104 -0.76 14.07 -0.73
CA ARG A 104 -2.09 13.85 -0.16
C ARG A 104 -2.03 13.64 1.35
N VAL A 105 -1.10 12.80 1.83
CA VAL A 105 -0.90 12.58 3.28
C VAL A 105 -0.57 13.90 3.96
N ARG A 106 0.38 14.68 3.43
CA ARG A 106 0.76 15.99 3.99
C ARG A 106 -0.40 16.98 4.04
N VAL A 107 -1.19 17.07 2.97
CA VAL A 107 -2.36 17.95 2.88
C VAL A 107 -3.43 17.55 3.92
N ASN A 108 -3.65 16.26 4.15
CA ASN A 108 -4.59 15.78 5.16
C ASN A 108 -4.13 16.12 6.59
N HIS A 109 -2.84 15.97 6.88
CA HIS A 109 -2.28 16.42 8.17
C HIS A 109 -2.38 17.94 8.33
N ALA A 110 -2.16 18.71 7.26
CA ALA A 110 -2.32 20.16 7.28
C ALA A 110 -3.78 20.58 7.55
N LEU A 111 -4.76 19.87 6.98
CA LEU A 111 -6.18 20.09 7.26
C LEU A 111 -6.49 19.97 8.75
N ARG A 112 -5.91 18.95 9.40
CA ARG A 112 -6.06 18.73 10.84
C ARG A 112 -5.46 19.89 11.64
N LEU A 113 -4.24 20.31 11.33
CA LEU A 113 -3.58 21.44 12.00
C LEU A 113 -4.34 22.77 11.79
N LEU A 114 -4.92 22.99 10.61
CA LEU A 114 -5.74 24.17 10.34
C LEU A 114 -6.99 24.26 11.22
N ARG A 115 -7.54 23.10 11.63
CA ARG A 115 -8.73 22.98 12.49
C ARG A 115 -8.41 23.01 13.97
N GLU A 116 -7.29 22.41 14.36
CA GLU A 116 -6.95 22.13 15.76
C GLU A 116 -5.97 23.13 16.37
N THR A 117 -5.35 24.01 15.56
CA THR A 117 -4.28 24.92 16.03
C THR A 117 -4.39 26.32 15.43
N ASP A 118 -3.80 27.29 16.14
CA ASP A 118 -3.66 28.69 15.71
C ASP A 118 -2.37 28.99 14.94
N LEU A 119 -1.60 27.94 14.59
CA LEU A 119 -0.36 28.07 13.83
C LEU A 119 -0.60 28.83 12.51
N THR A 120 0.33 29.69 12.12
CA THR A 120 0.30 30.38 10.84
C THR A 120 0.31 29.39 9.67
N ILE A 121 -0.15 29.84 8.50
CA ILE A 121 -0.14 29.00 7.28
C ILE A 121 1.29 28.57 6.92
N ALA A 122 2.28 29.45 7.14
CA ALA A 122 3.70 29.16 6.95
C ALA A 122 4.19 28.04 7.88
N GLU A 123 3.87 28.11 9.17
CA GLU A 123 4.26 27.09 10.15
C GLU A 123 3.61 25.73 9.85
N ILE A 124 2.36 25.72 9.40
CA ILE A 124 1.67 24.48 9.00
C ILE A 124 2.34 23.87 7.76
N ALA A 125 2.68 24.69 6.75
CA ALA A 125 3.39 24.22 5.57
C ALA A 125 4.73 23.56 5.96
N ALA A 126 5.51 24.23 6.81
CA ALA A 126 6.79 23.70 7.30
C ALA A 126 6.62 22.40 8.12
N LYS A 127 5.69 22.38 9.09
CA LYS A 127 5.43 21.18 9.92
C LYS A 127 4.88 19.99 9.16
N THR A 128 4.29 20.22 7.99
CA THR A 128 3.77 19.14 7.12
C THR A 128 4.72 18.80 5.98
N GLY A 129 5.95 19.31 6.01
CA GLY A 129 7.03 18.93 5.09
C GLY A 129 6.94 19.57 3.71
N PHE A 130 6.13 20.62 3.52
CA PHE A 130 6.15 21.38 2.28
C PHE A 130 7.42 22.24 2.21
N PRO A 131 8.09 22.30 1.04
CA PRO A 131 9.30 23.09 0.86
C PRO A 131 9.04 24.60 1.04
N ASP A 132 7.84 25.06 0.68
CA ASP A 132 7.45 26.46 0.78
C ASP A 132 5.92 26.60 0.88
N GLN A 133 5.48 27.74 1.42
CA GLN A 133 4.06 28.04 1.60
C GLN A 133 3.31 28.17 0.26
N SER A 134 3.93 28.73 -0.78
CA SER A 134 3.29 28.91 -2.09
C SER A 134 2.97 27.58 -2.77
N TYR A 135 3.81 26.57 -2.61
CA TYR A 135 3.57 25.21 -3.07
C TYR A 135 2.47 24.53 -2.24
N PHE A 136 2.51 24.70 -0.91
CA PHE A 136 1.43 24.23 -0.02
C PHE A 136 0.07 24.82 -0.41
N ASP A 137 -0.03 26.14 -0.56
CA ASP A 137 -1.28 26.85 -0.89
C ASP A 137 -1.89 26.33 -2.20
N ARG A 138 -1.05 26.13 -3.23
CA ARG A 138 -1.48 25.55 -4.51
C ARG A 138 -2.01 24.13 -4.34
N ARG A 139 -1.30 23.26 -3.62
CA ARG A 139 -1.71 21.86 -3.40
C ARG A 139 -2.96 21.74 -2.53
N PHE A 140 -3.06 22.55 -1.49
CA PHE A 140 -4.24 22.58 -0.64
C PHE A 140 -5.47 23.08 -1.40
N LYS A 141 -5.34 24.16 -2.17
CA LYS A 141 -6.42 24.67 -3.03
C LYS A 141 -6.83 23.65 -4.10
N GLN A 142 -5.88 22.93 -4.69
CA GLN A 142 -6.18 21.85 -5.63
C GLN A 142 -6.99 20.72 -4.97
N ALA A 143 -6.70 20.38 -3.71
CA ALA A 143 -7.38 19.31 -2.99
C ALA A 143 -8.76 19.69 -2.45
N PHE A 144 -8.92 20.93 -1.95
CA PHE A 144 -10.13 21.37 -1.21
C PHE A 144 -10.90 22.51 -1.88
N GLY A 145 -10.46 23.01 -3.03
CA GLY A 145 -11.10 24.10 -3.78
C GLY A 145 -10.92 25.51 -3.20
N LYS A 146 -10.34 25.64 -1.99
CA LYS A 146 -10.11 26.91 -1.28
C LYS A 146 -8.70 26.97 -0.74
N SER A 147 -8.15 28.17 -0.58
CA SER A 147 -6.82 28.31 0.06
C SER A 147 -6.88 27.94 1.56
N PRO A 148 -5.74 27.55 2.18
CA PRO A 148 -5.68 27.27 3.62
C PRO A 148 -6.24 28.42 4.48
N ARG A 149 -5.92 29.67 4.10
CA ARG A 149 -6.40 30.88 4.80
C ARG A 149 -7.91 31.05 4.67
N GLN A 150 -8.46 30.86 3.47
CA GLN A 150 -9.91 30.89 3.25
C GLN A 150 -10.60 29.79 4.05
N TYR A 151 -10.04 28.57 4.02
CA TYR A 151 -10.57 27.44 4.76
C TYR A 151 -10.66 27.74 6.26
N ARG A 152 -9.59 28.28 6.86
CA ARG A 152 -9.60 28.68 8.27
C ARG A 152 -10.60 29.80 8.59
N SER A 153 -10.70 30.81 7.72
CA SER A 153 -11.68 31.89 7.91
C SER A 153 -13.13 31.38 7.85
N ASP A 154 -13.41 30.38 7.02
CA ASP A 154 -14.74 29.77 6.95
C ASP A 154 -15.06 28.97 8.22
N LEU A 155 -14.06 28.36 8.88
CA LEU A 155 -14.23 27.68 10.16
C LEU A 155 -14.60 28.66 11.28
N THR A 156 -13.94 29.83 11.33
CA THR A 156 -14.23 30.84 12.37
C THR A 156 -15.60 31.48 12.15
N LYS A 157 -16.00 31.75 10.91
CA LYS A 157 -17.33 32.31 10.58
C LYS A 157 -18.50 31.36 10.85
N ARG A 158 -18.26 30.04 10.85
CA ARG A 158 -19.28 29.00 11.13
C ARG A 158 -19.54 28.76 12.61
N THR A 159 -18.83 29.43 13.51
CA THR A 159 -19.07 29.37 14.96
C THR A 159 -19.84 30.62 15.38
N PRO A 160 -21.19 30.64 15.40
CA PRO A 160 -21.91 31.71 16.08
C PRO A 160 -21.81 31.51 17.60
N ALA A 161 -21.81 32.63 18.31
CA ALA A 161 -21.72 32.78 19.76
C ALA A 161 -22.31 31.64 20.60
N VAL A 162 -21.46 31.04 21.45
CA VAL A 162 -21.87 30.53 22.77
C VAL A 162 -20.81 31.02 23.75
N GLU A 163 -21.17 32.02 24.55
CA GLU A 163 -20.41 32.46 25.72
C GLU A 163 -20.48 31.40 26.82
N GLY A 164 -19.40 31.26 27.59
CA GLY A 164 -19.43 30.66 28.92
C GLY A 164 -18.68 29.33 29.09
N THR A 165 -17.50 29.43 29.72
CA THR A 165 -16.84 28.44 30.58
C THR A 165 -16.46 27.07 30.02
N GLY A 166 -15.13 26.86 29.96
CA GLY A 166 -14.48 25.66 30.49
C GLY A 166 -14.67 24.32 29.77
N GLY A 167 -13.58 23.85 29.14
CA GLY A 167 -13.27 22.41 29.10
C GLY A 167 -13.87 21.59 27.96
N HIS A 168 -12.96 20.92 27.24
CA HIS A 168 -13.21 19.67 26.48
C HIS A 168 -14.14 19.81 25.26
N ARG A 169 -13.60 20.41 24.19
CA ARG A 169 -14.26 20.44 22.88
C ARG A 169 -14.23 19.05 22.22
N ARG A 170 -15.30 18.27 22.44
CA ARG A 170 -15.63 17.05 21.68
C ARG A 170 -16.16 17.42 20.29
N GLN A 171 -15.67 16.64 19.32
CA GLN A 171 -16.10 16.35 17.95
C GLN A 171 -17.44 16.93 17.47
N ARG A 172 -17.43 17.47 16.24
CA ARG A 172 -18.17 16.85 15.10
C ARG A 172 -17.81 17.47 13.74
N ALA A 173 -17.69 16.58 12.76
CA ALA A 173 -17.31 16.86 11.38
C ALA A 173 -18.46 17.48 10.57
N ALA A 174 -18.17 18.55 9.83
CA ALA A 174 -19.07 19.13 8.83
C ALA A 174 -18.66 18.65 7.44
N ALA A 175 -19.56 17.88 6.82
CA ALA A 175 -19.48 17.37 5.47
C ALA A 175 -19.33 18.52 4.45
N GLY A 176 -18.14 18.65 3.88
CA GLY A 176 -17.91 19.32 2.60
C GLY A 176 -17.52 18.23 1.62
N LYS A 177 -18.19 18.16 0.46
CA LYS A 177 -17.99 17.18 -0.62
C LYS A 177 -16.57 16.57 -0.62
N ASN A 178 -16.45 15.40 0.00
CA ASN A 178 -15.21 14.65 0.13
C ASN A 178 -14.84 14.06 -1.24
N TYR A 179 -14.06 14.79 -2.03
CA TYR A 179 -13.33 14.19 -3.15
C TYR A 179 -12.18 13.27 -2.66
N PHE A 180 -11.87 13.35 -1.37
CA PHE A 180 -10.80 12.63 -0.69
C PHE A 180 -11.28 12.28 0.73
N GLY A 181 -11.93 11.12 0.89
CA GLY A 181 -12.52 10.67 2.16
C GLY A 181 -11.55 10.56 3.33
N ASP A 182 -12.13 10.57 4.54
CA ASP A 182 -11.47 10.42 5.85
C ASP A 182 -10.62 9.13 5.99
N ASP A 183 -10.71 8.20 5.03
CA ASP A 183 -10.02 6.91 5.00
C ASP A 183 -8.50 6.99 4.70
N ALA A 184 -7.95 8.18 4.42
CA ALA A 184 -6.56 8.32 3.97
C ALA A 184 -5.50 8.27 5.08
N ALA A 185 -5.92 8.12 6.34
CA ALA A 185 -5.02 7.96 7.49
C ALA A 185 -5.00 6.53 8.06
N GLU A 186 -5.91 5.65 7.62
CA GLU A 186 -5.88 4.25 8.05
C GLU A 186 -4.91 3.43 7.20
N PRO A 187 -4.12 2.54 7.83
CA PRO A 187 -3.23 1.65 7.10
C PRO A 187 -4.05 0.81 6.13
N VAL A 188 -3.74 0.87 4.83
CA VAL A 188 -4.36 -0.04 3.86
C VAL A 188 -3.85 -1.44 4.18
N PRO A 189 -4.72 -2.35 4.65
CA PRO A 189 -4.26 -3.63 5.14
C PRO A 189 -3.70 -4.47 3.98
N ALA A 190 -2.67 -5.28 4.27
CA ALA A 190 -1.86 -5.97 3.26
C ALA A 190 -2.69 -6.93 2.39
N ASP A 191 -3.77 -7.47 2.93
CA ASP A 191 -4.77 -8.29 2.24
C ASP A 191 -5.47 -7.54 1.08
N ARG A 192 -5.86 -6.28 1.28
CA ARG A 192 -6.44 -5.44 0.21
C ARG A 192 -5.44 -5.06 -0.86
N LEU A 193 -4.16 -4.92 -0.50
CA LEU A 193 -3.09 -4.67 -1.47
C LEU A 193 -2.81 -5.92 -2.31
N ALA A 194 -2.79 -7.11 -1.68
CA ALA A 194 -2.56 -8.39 -2.36
C ALA A 194 -3.59 -8.70 -3.45
N GLN A 195 -4.85 -8.29 -3.27
CA GLN A 195 -5.92 -8.44 -4.28
C GLN A 195 -5.71 -7.58 -5.54
N ARG A 196 -4.86 -6.55 -5.48
CA ARG A 196 -4.58 -5.63 -6.59
C ARG A 196 -3.35 -6.03 -7.41
N PHE A 197 -2.65 -7.10 -7.02
CA PHE A 197 -1.52 -7.67 -7.75
C PHE A 197 -1.97 -8.70 -8.78
#